data_AF-A0A1Y6FAI1-F1
#
_entry.id   AF-A0A1Y6FAI1-F1
#
_cell.length_a   1.000
_cell.length_b   1.000
_cell.length_c   1.000
_cell.angle_alpha   90.00
_cell.angle_beta   90.00
_cell.angle_gamma   90.00
#
_symmetry.space_group_name_H-M   'P 1'
#
loop_
_entity.id
_entity.type
_entity.pdbx_description
1 polymer ?
#
loop_
_entity_poly.entity_id
_entity_poly.type
_entity_poly.pdbx_seq_one_letter_code
_entity_poly.pdbx_strand_id
1 'polypeptide(L)'
;MLNETPIDGGPIAYADGTTQVNGDGIPISYTVGEGDVFEFVAKRFDLGTAYLWSINAVRRDGKGLYIGDVINLDPTTVTSVGNENGVAYSHLDRLSDPHLPQK
;
A
#
# COMPACT_ATOMS: atom_id res chain seq x y z
N MET A 1 -6.38 19.59 -3.04
CA MET A 1 -5.20 19.04 -3.74
C MET A 1 -4.91 17.69 -3.09
N LEU A 2 -4.51 16.68 -3.87
CA LEU A 2 -4.05 15.40 -3.33
C LEU A 2 -2.54 15.51 -3.09
N ASN A 3 -2.06 15.11 -1.92
CA ASN A 3 -0.63 15.03 -1.63
C ASN A 3 -0.08 13.72 -2.18
N GLU A 4 1.01 13.77 -2.94
CA GLU A 4 1.71 12.59 -3.46
C GLU A 4 2.90 12.19 -2.56
N THR A 5 3.29 13.07 -1.64
CA THR A 5 4.30 12.78 -0.61
C THR A 5 3.57 12.47 0.70
N PRO A 6 3.78 11.29 1.30
CA PRO A 6 3.12 10.92 2.55
C PRO A 6 3.61 11.79 3.72
N ILE A 7 2.68 12.22 4.56
CA ILE A 7 2.95 12.93 5.81
C ILE A 7 2.37 12.11 6.95
N ASP A 8 3.22 11.48 7.78
CA ASP A 8 2.73 10.67 8.90
C ASP A 8 2.19 11.56 10.02
N GLY A 9 0.86 11.59 10.17
CA GLY A 9 0.17 12.24 11.29
C GLY A 9 0.26 11.47 12.61
N GLY A 10 0.92 10.31 12.62
CA GLY A 10 1.02 9.39 13.74
C GLY A 10 -0.11 8.37 13.78
N PRO A 11 -0.02 7.37 14.68
CA PRO A 11 -1.05 6.35 14.85
C PRO A 11 -2.43 6.95 15.11
N ILE A 12 -3.44 6.44 14.42
CA ILE A 12 -4.86 6.78 14.64
C ILE A 12 -5.67 5.50 14.80
N ALA A 13 -6.91 5.62 15.28
CA ALA A 13 -7.83 4.50 15.30
C ALA A 13 -7.94 3.87 13.91
N TYR A 14 -7.76 2.55 13.83
CA TYR A 14 -7.76 1.75 12.60
C TYR A 14 -6.57 2.01 11.65
N ALA A 15 -5.49 2.62 12.14
CA ALA A 15 -4.20 2.71 11.45
C ALA A 15 -3.05 2.84 12.49
N ASP A 16 -2.88 1.81 13.32
CA ASP A 16 -1.92 1.78 14.43
C ASP A 16 -0.62 1.04 14.13
N GLY A 17 -0.54 0.41 12.96
CA GLY A 17 0.62 -0.31 12.46
C GLY A 17 1.89 0.52 12.37
N THR A 18 2.97 -0.15 12.00
CA THR A 18 4.32 0.42 12.07
C THR A 18 4.74 1.04 10.75
N THR A 19 5.31 2.25 10.80
CA THR A 19 5.82 2.97 9.63
C THR A 19 7.33 2.77 9.51
N GLN A 20 7.83 2.60 8.29
CA GLN A 20 9.24 2.78 7.96
C GLN A 20 9.43 4.12 7.25
N VAL A 21 10.50 4.83 7.59
CA VAL A 21 10.88 6.12 6.99
C VAL A 21 12.26 6.01 6.32
N ASN A 22 12.50 6.84 5.31
CA ASN A 22 13.81 6.96 4.68
C ASN A 22 14.76 7.88 5.49
N GLY A 23 15.95 8.16 4.94
CA GLY A 23 16.96 9.02 5.58
C GLY A 23 16.53 10.48 5.79
N ASP A 24 15.52 10.94 5.07
CA ASP A 24 14.94 12.29 5.18
C ASP A 24 13.70 12.33 6.09
N GLY A 25 13.33 11.19 6.69
CA GLY A 25 12.16 11.06 7.55
C GLY A 25 10.82 10.93 6.81
N ILE A 26 10.85 10.73 5.48
CA ILE A 26 9.63 10.53 4.68
C ILE A 26 9.17 9.08 4.83
N PRO A 27 7.88 8.82 5.13
CA PRO A 27 7.32 7.46 5.14
C PRO A 27 7.48 6.77 3.79
N ILE A 28 7.97 5.53 3.79
CA ILE A 28 8.18 4.72 2.58
C ILE A 28 7.36 3.43 2.58
N SER A 29 7.04 2.90 3.75
CA SER A 29 6.14 1.76 3.87
C SER A 29 5.43 1.73 5.22
N TYR A 30 4.32 0.99 5.24
CA TYR A 30 3.50 0.77 6.42
C TYR A 30 3.22 -0.72 6.57
N THR A 31 3.52 -1.28 7.75
CA THR A 31 3.16 -2.65 8.09
C THR A 31 1.86 -2.65 8.89
N VAL A 32 0.86 -3.32 8.34
CA VAL A 32 -0.51 -3.42 8.85
C VAL A 32 -0.55 -4.09 10.22
N GLY A 33 -1.14 -3.40 11.19
CA GLY A 33 -1.46 -3.87 12.53
C GLY A 33 -2.83 -4.57 12.61
N GLU A 34 -3.18 -5.04 13.81
CA GLU A 34 -4.47 -5.67 14.06
C GLU A 34 -5.61 -4.64 14.02
N GLY A 35 -6.65 -4.92 13.23
CA GLY A 35 -7.82 -4.04 13.14
C GLY A 35 -7.63 -2.80 12.25
N ASP A 36 -6.49 -2.70 11.55
CA ASP A 36 -6.26 -1.66 10.57
C ASP A 36 -7.22 -1.72 9.38
N VAL A 37 -7.53 -0.54 8.83
CA VAL A 37 -8.42 -0.35 7.70
C VAL A 37 -7.74 0.54 6.66
N PHE A 38 -7.75 0.13 5.40
CA PHE A 38 -6.95 0.74 4.33
C PHE A 38 -7.22 2.24 4.15
N GLU A 39 -8.48 2.67 4.28
CA GLU A 39 -8.88 4.07 4.21
C GLU A 39 -8.29 4.91 5.35
N PHE A 40 -8.16 4.32 6.55
CA PHE A 40 -7.56 5.00 7.70
C PHE A 40 -6.04 5.03 7.59
N VAL A 41 -5.42 4.01 7.00
CA VAL A 41 -3.99 4.03 6.63
C VAL A 41 -3.73 5.19 5.66
N ALA A 42 -4.51 5.33 4.59
CA ALA A 42 -4.39 6.47 3.68
C ALA A 42 -4.55 7.82 4.41
N LYS A 43 -5.56 7.93 5.29
CA LYS A 43 -5.80 9.13 6.09
C LYS A 43 -4.63 9.48 7.01
N ARG A 44 -4.01 8.49 7.66
CA ARG A 44 -2.84 8.69 8.54
C ARG A 44 -1.69 9.37 7.81
N PHE A 45 -1.49 9.03 6.54
CA PHE A 45 -0.40 9.56 5.71
C PHE A 45 -0.80 10.77 4.86
N ASP A 46 -1.99 11.35 5.09
CA ASP A 46 -2.55 12.44 4.28
C ASP A 46 -2.59 12.12 2.77
N LEU A 47 -2.84 10.86 2.44
CA LEU A 47 -2.97 10.36 1.07
C LEU A 47 -4.43 10.13 0.70
N GLY A 48 -4.74 10.30 -0.58
CA GLY A 48 -6.02 9.84 -1.11
C GLY A 48 -6.05 8.30 -1.21
N THR A 49 -7.15 7.67 -0.76
CA THR A 49 -7.30 6.21 -0.83
C THR A 49 -7.08 5.66 -2.24
N ALA A 50 -7.59 6.35 -3.27
CA ALA A 50 -7.42 5.93 -4.66
C ALA A 50 -5.96 5.98 -5.14
N TYR A 51 -5.20 6.96 -4.65
CA TYR A 51 -3.77 7.08 -4.93
C TYR A 51 -2.99 5.98 -4.21
N LEU A 52 -3.29 5.73 -2.92
CA LEU A 52 -2.66 4.64 -2.18
C LEU A 52 -2.94 3.28 -2.85
N TRP A 53 -4.15 3.07 -3.35
CA TRP A 53 -4.49 1.88 -4.13
C TRP A 53 -3.66 1.78 -5.42
N SER A 54 -3.52 2.86 -6.18
CA SER A 54 -2.82 2.81 -7.47
C SER A 54 -1.35 2.44 -7.33
N ILE A 55 -0.65 2.96 -6.31
CA ILE A 55 0.76 2.63 -6.06
C ILE A 55 0.96 1.24 -5.42
N ASN A 56 -0.12 0.55 -5.04
CA ASN A 56 -0.09 -0.80 -4.50
C ASN A 56 -0.68 -1.86 -5.45
N ALA A 57 -1.34 -1.46 -6.54
CA ALA A 57 -2.07 -2.35 -7.44
C ALA A 57 -1.19 -3.39 -8.16
N VAL A 58 0.11 -3.14 -8.31
CA VAL A 58 1.05 -4.10 -8.88
C VAL A 58 1.21 -5.33 -7.97
N ARG A 59 1.16 -5.11 -6.65
CA ARG A 59 1.50 -6.12 -5.63
C ARG A 59 0.31 -6.61 -4.81
N ARG A 60 -0.88 -6.00 -4.98
CA ARG A 60 -2.12 -6.29 -4.24
C ARG A 60 -3.32 -6.31 -5.19
N ASP A 61 -4.33 -7.12 -4.88
CA ASP A 61 -5.50 -7.29 -5.76
C ASP A 61 -6.74 -6.47 -5.36
N GLY A 62 -6.69 -5.83 -4.21
CA GLY A 62 -7.78 -4.99 -3.72
C GLY A 62 -8.78 -5.69 -2.80
N LYS A 63 -8.65 -7.00 -2.57
CA LYS A 63 -9.69 -7.80 -1.90
C LYS A 63 -9.54 -7.93 -0.38
N GLY A 64 -8.47 -7.39 0.21
CA GLY A 64 -8.30 -7.45 1.65
C GLY A 64 -7.09 -6.70 2.16
N LEU A 65 -7.06 -6.55 3.48
CA LEU A 65 -5.94 -6.05 4.26
C LEU A 65 -5.67 -7.08 5.36
N TYR A 66 -4.49 -7.71 5.32
CA TYR A 66 -4.10 -8.74 6.28
C TYR A 66 -3.06 -8.18 7.25
N ILE A 67 -3.09 -8.65 8.50
CA ILE A 67 -2.08 -8.29 9.49
C ILE A 67 -0.69 -8.68 8.96
N GLY A 68 0.28 -7.78 9.11
CA GLY A 68 1.64 -7.96 8.60
C GLY A 68 1.81 -7.64 7.11
N ASP A 69 0.73 -7.27 6.41
CA ASP A 69 0.85 -6.73 5.07
C ASP A 69 1.71 -5.48 5.05
N VAL A 70 2.55 -5.34 4.03
CA VAL A 70 3.34 -4.16 3.77
C VAL A 70 2.64 -3.36 2.68
N ILE A 71 2.26 -2.14 3.02
CA ILE A 71 1.69 -1.15 2.11
C ILE A 71 2.80 -0.20 1.66
N ASN A 72 2.93 -0.06 0.35
CA ASN A 72 3.83 0.89 -0.27
C ASN A 72 3.28 2.32 -0.13
N LEU A 73 4.12 3.26 0.30
CA LEU A 73 3.79 4.69 0.39
C LEU A 73 4.56 5.54 -0.65
N ASP A 74 5.42 4.92 -1.46
CA ASP A 74 6.30 5.59 -2.41
C ASP A 74 6.03 5.12 -3.86
N PRO A 75 5.58 6.00 -4.78
CA PRO A 75 5.30 5.64 -6.17
C PRO A 75 6.53 5.17 -6.96
N THR A 76 7.75 5.39 -6.46
CA THR A 76 8.99 4.94 -7.11
C THR A 76 9.32 3.47 -6.81
N THR A 77 8.64 2.84 -5.84
CA THR A 77 8.93 1.48 -5.37
C THR A 77 7.79 0.48 -5.62
N VAL A 78 6.86 0.79 -6.53
CA VAL A 78 5.68 -0.03 -6.85
C VAL A 78 6.01 -1.48 -7.25
N THR A 79 7.21 -1.74 -7.75
CA THR A 79 7.68 -3.08 -8.15
C THR A 79 8.59 -3.74 -7.12
N SER A 80 8.88 -3.13 -5.97
CA SER A 80 9.82 -3.65 -4.97
C SER A 80 9.29 -3.65 -3.53
N VAL A 81 8.35 -2.77 -3.17
CA VAL A 81 7.78 -2.67 -1.82
C VAL A 81 6.33 -3.14 -1.81
N GLY A 82 6.01 -4.03 -0.86
CA GLY A 82 4.66 -4.47 -0.59
C GLY A 82 4.46 -5.97 -0.78
N ASN A 83 3.51 -6.51 -0.03
CA ASN A 83 3.08 -7.91 -0.10
C ASN A 83 1.57 -7.98 0.16
N GLU A 84 0.98 -9.15 -0.03
CA GLU A 84 -0.40 -9.45 0.31
C GLU A 84 -0.44 -10.85 0.92
N ASN A 85 -0.90 -10.94 2.16
CA ASN A 85 -0.95 -12.17 2.94
C ASN A 85 0.41 -12.92 2.97
N GLY A 86 1.49 -12.15 3.15
CA GLY A 86 2.85 -12.66 3.16
C GLY A 86 3.46 -12.96 1.78
N VAL A 87 2.72 -12.78 0.68
CA VAL A 87 3.20 -13.03 -0.69
C VAL A 87 3.58 -11.72 -1.37
N ALA A 88 4.83 -11.60 -1.81
CA ALA A 88 5.31 -10.46 -2.58
C ALA A 88 5.08 -10.67 -4.08
N TYR A 89 3.86 -10.45 -4.55
CA TYR A 89 3.52 -10.59 -5.97
C TYR A 89 4.38 -9.68 -6.84
N SER A 90 4.87 -10.20 -7.96
CA SER A 90 5.46 -9.40 -9.03
C SER A 90 4.42 -9.08 -10.10
N HIS A 91 4.70 -8.08 -10.94
CA HIS A 91 3.83 -7.80 -12.08
C HIS A 91 3.67 -9.04 -12.98
N LEU A 92 4.72 -9.87 -13.11
CA LEU A 92 4.73 -11.08 -13.95
C LEU A 92 3.81 -12.18 -13.40
N ASP A 93 3.69 -12.31 -12.08
CA ASP A 93 2.85 -13.35 -11.46
C ASP A 93 1.37 -13.11 -11.75
N ARG A 94 0.99 -11.85 -11.97
CA ARG A 94 -0.36 -11.41 -12.30
C ARG A 94 -0.61 -11.25 -13.81
N LEU A 95 0.38 -11.54 -14.67
CA LEU A 95 0.20 -11.60 -16.13
C LEU A 95 -0.43 -12.91 -16.64
N SER A 96 -0.96 -13.75 -15.75
CA SER A 96 -1.61 -15.02 -16.12
C SER A 96 -2.99 -14.87 -16.80
N ASP A 97 -3.41 -13.66 -17.18
CA ASP A 97 -4.47 -13.46 -18.20
C ASP A 97 -4.08 -12.37 -19.21
N PRO A 98 -3.32 -12.73 -20.26
CA PRO A 98 -3.08 -11.85 -21.39
C PRO A 98 -4.21 -12.06 -22.40
N HIS A 99 -5.26 -11.27 -22.33
CA HIS A 99 -6.25 -11.16 -23.40
C HIS A 99 -6.80 -12.52 -23.92
N LEU A 100 -7.69 -13.16 -23.19
CA LEU A 100 -8.82 -13.73 -23.92
C LEU A 100 -9.54 -12.54 -24.59
N PRO A 101 -9.72 -12.52 -25.93
CA PRO A 101 -10.54 -11.51 -26.55
C PRO A 101 -11.89 -11.51 -25.84
N GLN A 102 -12.38 -10.32 -25.46
CA GLN A 102 -13.75 -10.18 -24.99
C GLN A 102 -14.65 -10.72 -26.11
N LYS A 103 -15.21 -11.91 -25.90
CA LYS A 103 -16.19 -12.51 -26.78
C LYS A 103 -17.57 -11.97 -26.45
#